data_AF-A0A956QLF9-F1
#
_entry.id   AF-A0A956QLF9-F1
#
_cell.length_a   1.000
_cell.length_b   1.000
_cell.length_c   1.000
_cell.angle_alpha   90.00
_cell.angle_beta   90.00
_cell.angle_gamma   90.00
#
_symmetry.space_group_name_H-M   'P 1'
#
loop_
_entity.id
_entity.type
_entity.pdbx_description
1 polymer ?
#
loop_
_entity_poly.entity_id
_entity_poly.type
_entity_poly.pdbx_seq_one_letter_code
_entity_poly.pdbx_strand_id
1 'polypeptide(L)'
;MLDVLFLCEGTYPYVPGGVSSWIHSLIVGMPELKFGVLYLAPSEKDELKLRYQLPPNLEELVVFPLYDLVYKPQPTSPFKSGAWQDVEPFIEGIIQGDARGFDKAFTHLCGSGDREPTLTMKELATSFESWKMLTESYQRNYPKASFNDFFWSWRYAFLPLFKLFHADIPPAKLYHTVTTGWSGMLAAIAGRRRKRPFIVTEHGLYVNERRIEISQADWIYVDAPTRGALEIGFGTFKEIWINLFLALGKLCYQDAHRIYTLFEGNRDKEIEFGAPANKIDIIPNGVNVDHFLSVEKRALPENRNV
;
A
#
# COMPACT_ATOMS: atom_id res chain seq x y z
N MET A 1 -10.39 -20.87 -6.37
CA MET A 1 -10.57 -19.77 -5.40
C MET A 1 -9.61 -20.03 -4.27
N LEU A 2 -8.76 -19.04 -3.97
CA LEU A 2 -7.74 -19.15 -2.93
C LEU A 2 -8.37 -19.10 -1.53
N ASP A 3 -7.73 -19.70 -0.54
CA ASP A 3 -8.10 -19.52 0.87
C ASP A 3 -7.57 -18.17 1.36
N VAL A 4 -6.29 -17.88 1.10
CA VAL A 4 -5.64 -16.63 1.48
C VAL A 4 -4.86 -16.05 0.29
N LEU A 5 -5.08 -14.77 -0.03
CA LEU A 5 -4.21 -14.03 -0.95
C LEU A 5 -3.38 -13.02 -0.16
N PHE A 6 -2.07 -13.20 -0.18
CA PHE A 6 -1.13 -12.21 0.31
C PHE A 6 -1.01 -11.05 -0.67
N LEU A 7 -1.08 -9.82 -0.15
CA LEU A 7 -0.82 -8.60 -0.88
C LEU A 7 0.50 -8.03 -0.38
N CYS A 8 1.51 -8.06 -1.25
CA CYS A 8 2.89 -7.78 -0.86
C CYS A 8 3.44 -6.58 -1.63
N GLU A 9 4.20 -5.73 -0.95
CA GLU A 9 5.10 -4.75 -1.57
C GLU A 9 6.45 -4.86 -0.85
N GLY A 10 7.57 -4.73 -1.57
CA GLY A 10 8.91 -4.71 -0.97
C GLY A 10 9.26 -5.93 -0.09
N THR A 11 8.57 -7.07 -0.27
CA THR A 11 8.66 -8.26 0.59
C THR A 11 8.61 -9.56 -0.24
N TYR A 12 7.88 -10.58 0.21
CA TYR A 12 7.84 -11.92 -0.38
C TYR A 12 7.23 -11.91 -1.80
N PRO A 13 7.74 -12.69 -2.77
CA PRO A 13 8.88 -13.61 -2.70
C PRO A 13 10.21 -13.04 -3.26
N TYR A 14 10.27 -11.74 -3.54
CA TYR A 14 11.38 -11.14 -4.29
C TYR A 14 12.40 -10.40 -3.41
N VAL A 15 12.00 -9.90 -2.24
CA VAL A 15 12.87 -9.20 -1.31
C VAL A 15 13.16 -10.10 -0.11
N PRO A 16 14.44 -10.41 0.21
CA PRO A 16 14.77 -11.20 1.39
C PRO A 16 14.60 -10.34 2.65
N GLY A 17 14.19 -10.96 3.75
CA GLY A 17 14.05 -10.26 5.04
C GLY A 17 13.18 -11.02 6.03
N GLY A 18 13.11 -10.51 7.26
CA GLY A 18 12.33 -11.15 8.33
C GLY A 18 10.86 -11.34 7.98
N VAL A 19 10.23 -10.31 7.39
CA VAL A 19 8.82 -10.35 6.96
C VAL A 19 8.62 -11.37 5.84
N SER A 20 9.49 -11.39 4.83
CA SER A 20 9.37 -12.35 3.73
C SER A 20 9.56 -13.80 4.19
N SER A 21 10.49 -14.03 5.11
CA SER A 21 10.70 -15.34 5.73
C SER A 21 9.52 -15.75 6.62
N TRP A 22 8.86 -14.79 7.27
CA TRP A 22 7.64 -15.03 8.04
C TRP A 22 6.49 -15.46 7.13
N ILE A 23 6.22 -14.72 6.04
CA ILE A 23 5.20 -15.09 5.04
C ILE A 23 5.49 -16.50 4.51
N HIS A 24 6.73 -16.76 4.10
CA HIS A 24 7.11 -18.07 3.59
C HIS A 24 6.85 -19.20 4.59
N SER A 25 7.23 -18.98 5.86
CA SER A 25 7.04 -19.96 6.93
C SER A 25 5.56 -20.20 7.22
N LEU A 26 4.72 -19.16 7.16
CA LEU A 26 3.27 -19.28 7.34
C LEU A 26 2.65 -20.14 6.23
N ILE A 27 3.03 -19.89 4.97
CA ILE A 27 2.53 -20.65 3.82
C ILE A 27 2.97 -22.12 3.92
N VAL A 28 4.24 -22.38 4.19
CA VAL A 28 4.76 -23.76 4.35
C VAL A 28 4.13 -24.47 5.55
N GLY A 29 3.87 -23.74 6.63
CA GLY A 29 3.31 -24.29 7.88
C GLY A 29 1.82 -24.63 7.81
N MET A 30 1.11 -24.24 6.75
CA MET A 30 -0.33 -24.50 6.55
C MET A 30 -0.57 -25.18 5.19
N PRO A 31 -0.03 -26.40 4.97
CA PRO A 31 -0.10 -27.09 3.69
C PRO A 31 -1.53 -27.43 3.22
N GLU A 32 -2.50 -27.42 4.14
CA GLU A 32 -3.92 -27.64 3.87
C GLU A 32 -4.65 -26.44 3.24
N LEU A 33 -4.06 -25.24 3.32
CA LEU A 33 -4.63 -24.01 2.76
C LEU A 33 -4.01 -23.67 1.40
N LYS A 34 -4.83 -23.14 0.50
CA LYS A 34 -4.41 -22.63 -0.82
C LYS A 34 -4.05 -21.16 -0.72
N PHE A 35 -2.77 -20.85 -0.92
CA PHE A 35 -2.27 -19.49 -0.91
C PHE A 35 -2.07 -18.95 -2.32
N GLY A 36 -2.19 -17.64 -2.45
CA GLY A 36 -1.60 -16.90 -3.55
C GLY A 36 -0.88 -15.66 -3.05
N VAL A 37 -0.10 -15.03 -3.93
CA VAL A 37 0.57 -13.76 -3.69
C VAL A 37 0.31 -12.83 -4.86
N LEU A 38 -0.16 -11.62 -4.58
CA LEU A 38 -0.11 -10.50 -5.51
C LEU A 38 0.97 -9.55 -5.03
N TYR A 39 2.05 -9.45 -5.80
CA TYR A 39 3.20 -8.62 -5.51
C TYR A 39 3.16 -7.32 -6.29
N LEU A 40 3.21 -6.19 -5.59
CA LEU A 40 3.36 -4.85 -6.14
C LEU A 40 4.83 -4.61 -6.49
N ALA A 41 5.16 -4.70 -7.78
CA ALA A 41 6.47 -4.36 -8.32
C ALA A 41 6.52 -2.88 -8.74
N PRO A 42 7.66 -2.19 -8.68
CA PRO A 42 7.72 -0.80 -9.16
C PRO A 42 7.41 -0.70 -10.66
N SER A 43 8.08 -1.49 -11.50
CA SER A 43 7.89 -1.55 -12.96
C SER A 43 8.00 -2.97 -13.51
N GLU A 44 7.42 -3.23 -14.69
CA GLU A 44 7.61 -4.44 -15.51
C GLU A 44 9.05 -4.60 -15.97
N LYS A 45 9.81 -3.49 -16.03
CA LYS A 45 11.21 -3.48 -16.44
C LYS A 45 12.15 -3.97 -15.35
N ASP A 46 11.68 -4.03 -14.11
CA ASP A 46 12.50 -4.45 -12.99
C ASP A 46 12.75 -5.95 -13.06
N GLU A 47 14.01 -6.35 -12.96
CA GLU A 47 14.39 -7.75 -12.98
C GLU A 47 14.04 -8.40 -11.62
N LEU A 48 12.88 -9.05 -11.56
CA LEU A 48 12.42 -9.75 -10.37
C LEU A 48 13.01 -11.16 -10.31
N LYS A 49 13.92 -11.39 -9.35
CA LYS A 49 14.50 -12.71 -9.06
C LYS A 49 13.85 -13.29 -7.82
N LEU A 50 13.27 -14.49 -7.96
CA LEU A 50 12.74 -15.23 -6.82
C LEU A 50 13.86 -15.50 -5.80
N ARG A 51 13.61 -15.14 -4.54
CA ARG A 51 14.53 -15.39 -3.42
C ARG A 51 14.13 -16.58 -2.56
N TYR A 52 12.94 -17.10 -2.81
CA TYR A 52 12.35 -18.23 -2.10
C TYR A 52 11.89 -19.27 -3.11
N GLN A 53 12.04 -20.55 -2.76
CA GLN A 53 11.38 -21.62 -3.48
C GLN A 53 9.88 -21.57 -3.18
N LEU A 54 9.04 -21.51 -4.20
CA LEU A 54 7.60 -21.41 -4.01
C LEU A 54 7.05 -22.76 -3.49
N PRO A 55 6.33 -22.78 -2.35
CA PRO A 55 5.72 -24.00 -1.81
C PRO A 55 4.63 -24.56 -2.74
N PRO A 56 4.34 -25.87 -2.70
CA PRO A 56 3.30 -26.49 -3.52
C PRO A 56 1.89 -25.94 -3.29
N ASN A 57 1.61 -25.41 -2.09
CA ASN A 57 0.33 -24.82 -1.72
C ASN A 57 0.23 -23.31 -2.04
N LEU A 58 1.25 -22.74 -2.68
CA LEU A 58 1.18 -21.43 -3.32
C LEU A 58 0.76 -21.62 -4.79
N GLU A 59 -0.54 -21.52 -5.04
CA GLU A 59 -1.14 -21.84 -6.35
C GLU A 59 -1.04 -20.68 -7.35
N GLU A 60 -0.89 -19.45 -6.87
CA GLU A 60 -0.94 -18.25 -7.71
C GLU A 60 0.09 -17.21 -7.27
N LEU A 61 0.89 -16.71 -8.21
CA LEU A 61 1.80 -15.59 -8.03
C LEU A 61 1.54 -14.57 -9.14
N VAL A 62 0.95 -13.43 -8.78
CA VAL A 62 0.66 -12.32 -9.69
C VAL A 62 1.62 -11.18 -9.40
N VAL A 63 2.25 -10.65 -10.44
CA VAL A 63 3.04 -9.43 -10.35
C VAL A 63 2.21 -8.29 -10.90
N PHE A 64 1.99 -7.26 -10.09
CA PHE A 64 1.33 -6.03 -10.48
C PHE A 64 2.36 -4.89 -10.51
N PRO A 65 2.74 -4.41 -11.70
CA PRO A 65 3.60 -3.25 -11.85
C PRO A 65 2.85 -2.01 -11.36
N LEU A 66 3.40 -1.22 -10.47
CA LEU A 66 2.67 -0.16 -9.79
C LEU A 66 2.75 1.17 -10.55
N TYR A 67 3.95 1.53 -11.04
CA TYR A 67 4.21 2.84 -11.66
C TYR A 67 4.06 2.84 -13.19
N ASP A 68 3.93 1.67 -13.82
CA ASP A 68 3.76 1.57 -15.27
C ASP A 68 2.34 1.93 -15.70
N LEU A 69 2.14 3.06 -16.36
CA LEU A 69 0.80 3.48 -16.76
C LEU A 69 0.36 2.77 -18.04
N VAL A 70 -0.70 1.97 -17.93
CA VAL A 70 -1.34 1.33 -19.08
C VAL A 70 -2.71 1.96 -19.29
N TYR A 71 -2.89 2.64 -20.42
CA TYR A 71 -4.19 3.17 -20.82
C TYR A 71 -4.97 2.09 -21.57
N LYS A 72 -5.84 1.36 -20.86
CA LYS A 72 -6.80 0.47 -21.53
C LYS A 72 -7.89 1.33 -22.21
N PRO A 73 -8.20 1.12 -23.50
CA PRO A 73 -9.34 1.77 -24.14
C PRO A 73 -10.63 1.38 -23.42
N GLN A 74 -11.47 2.35 -23.06
CA GLN A 74 -12.75 2.09 -22.42
C GLN A 74 -13.87 2.95 -23.04
N PRO A 75 -15.13 2.50 -22.99
CA PRO A 75 -16.27 3.24 -23.52
C PRO A 75 -16.41 4.61 -22.85
N THR A 76 -16.75 5.63 -23.62
CA THR A 76 -17.01 6.97 -23.10
C THR A 76 -18.36 7.02 -22.39
N SER A 77 -18.38 7.14 -21.06
CA SER A 77 -19.59 7.48 -20.31
C SER A 77 -19.94 8.97 -20.47
N PRO A 78 -21.22 9.35 -20.71
CA PRO A 78 -21.63 10.74 -20.90
C PRO A 78 -21.88 11.54 -19.60
N PHE A 79 -21.97 10.91 -18.42
CA PHE A 79 -22.28 11.59 -17.15
C PHE A 79 -21.14 11.41 -16.14
N LYS A 80 -20.23 12.38 -16.07
CA LYS A 80 -19.00 12.33 -15.25
C LYS A 80 -18.86 13.45 -14.23
N SER A 81 -19.66 14.51 -14.32
CA SER A 81 -19.56 15.68 -13.43
C SER A 81 -19.81 15.33 -11.95
N GLY A 82 -20.82 14.49 -11.66
CA GLY A 82 -21.09 14.02 -10.29
C GLY A 82 -19.98 13.12 -9.72
N ALA A 83 -19.27 12.38 -10.57
CA ALA A 83 -18.17 11.52 -10.13
C ALA A 83 -16.98 12.33 -9.58
N TRP A 84 -16.66 13.46 -10.21
CA TRP A 84 -15.59 14.34 -9.74
C TRP A 84 -15.90 14.99 -8.40
N GLN A 85 -17.16 15.36 -8.14
CA GLN A 85 -17.60 15.90 -6.84
C GLN A 85 -17.40 14.91 -5.69
N ASP A 86 -17.52 13.61 -5.99
CA ASP A 86 -17.34 12.53 -5.01
C ASP A 86 -15.88 12.10 -4.86
N VAL A 87 -15.05 12.27 -5.90
CA VAL A 87 -13.62 11.90 -5.89
C VAL A 87 -12.71 13.00 -5.36
N GLU A 88 -12.99 14.28 -5.64
CA GLU A 88 -12.16 15.40 -5.20
C GLU A 88 -11.92 15.42 -3.67
N PRO A 89 -12.93 15.20 -2.79
CA PRO A 89 -12.71 15.19 -1.34
C PRO A 89 -11.76 14.09 -0.88
N PHE A 90 -11.72 12.96 -1.57
CA PHE A 90 -10.77 11.88 -1.30
C PHE A 90 -9.35 12.30 -1.64
N ILE A 91 -9.15 12.88 -2.83
CA ILE A 91 -7.84 13.36 -3.27
C ILE A 91 -7.32 14.48 -2.37
N GLU A 92 -8.14 15.47 -2.03
CA GLU A 92 -7.76 16.51 -1.08
C GLU A 92 -7.54 15.96 0.34
N GLY A 93 -8.25 14.91 0.72
CA GLY A 93 -7.97 14.16 1.94
C GLY A 93 -6.56 13.59 1.94
N ILE A 94 -6.17 12.89 0.88
CA ILE A 94 -4.86 12.25 0.73
C ILE A 94 -3.73 13.27 0.91
N ILE A 95 -3.84 14.45 0.28
CA ILE A 95 -2.85 15.54 0.41
C ILE A 95 -2.70 15.99 1.86
N GLN A 96 -3.75 15.87 2.66
CA GLN A 96 -3.78 16.31 4.06
C GLN A 96 -3.56 15.16 5.06
N GLY A 97 -3.20 13.96 4.58
CA GLY A 97 -2.93 12.83 5.48
C GLY A 97 -4.18 12.08 5.93
N ASP A 98 -5.30 12.25 5.22
CA ASP A 98 -6.59 11.66 5.58
C ASP A 98 -7.22 10.89 4.42
N ALA A 99 -8.12 9.95 4.72
CA ALA A 99 -8.82 9.13 3.72
C ALA A 99 -10.32 9.46 3.63
N ARG A 100 -10.73 10.65 4.10
CA ARG A 100 -12.11 11.11 4.02
C ARG A 100 -12.63 11.09 2.58
N GLY A 101 -13.92 10.81 2.39
CA GLY A 101 -14.53 10.73 1.05
C GLY A 101 -14.21 9.45 0.28
N PHE A 102 -13.36 8.55 0.81
CA PHE A 102 -13.03 7.29 0.16
C PHE A 102 -14.26 6.47 -0.21
N ASP A 103 -15.27 6.36 0.67
CA ASP A 103 -16.48 5.59 0.39
C ASP A 103 -17.19 6.01 -0.89
N LYS A 104 -17.32 7.32 -1.12
CA LYS A 104 -17.96 7.87 -2.32
C LYS A 104 -17.05 7.74 -3.53
N ALA A 105 -15.77 8.10 -3.37
CA ALA A 105 -14.76 7.97 -4.43
C ALA A 105 -14.66 6.53 -4.93
N PHE A 106 -14.69 5.54 -4.03
CA PHE A 106 -14.64 4.12 -4.34
C PHE A 106 -15.72 3.70 -5.34
N THR A 107 -16.94 4.24 -5.25
CA THR A 107 -18.03 3.91 -6.17
C THR A 107 -17.81 4.36 -7.61
N HIS A 108 -16.94 5.35 -7.82
CA HIS A 108 -16.61 5.89 -9.15
C HIS A 108 -15.27 5.41 -9.67
N LEU A 109 -14.31 5.18 -8.78
CA LEU A 109 -12.97 4.69 -9.10
C LEU A 109 -12.91 3.17 -9.27
N CYS A 110 -13.79 2.44 -8.57
CA CYS A 110 -13.85 0.99 -8.63
C CYS A 110 -15.12 0.53 -9.35
N GLY A 111 -14.96 -0.39 -10.30
CA GLY A 111 -16.09 -1.12 -10.85
C GLY A 111 -16.76 -2.00 -9.79
N SER A 112 -18.09 -2.15 -9.87
CA SER A 112 -18.86 -3.02 -8.96
C SER A 112 -19.59 -4.10 -9.74
N GLY A 113 -19.27 -5.38 -9.49
CA GLY A 113 -19.78 -6.50 -10.27
C GLY A 113 -19.35 -6.37 -11.74
N ASP A 114 -20.33 -6.37 -12.65
CA ASP A 114 -20.12 -6.22 -14.10
C ASP A 114 -20.02 -4.75 -14.56
N ARG A 115 -20.12 -3.79 -13.62
CA ARG A 115 -20.09 -2.36 -13.95
C ARG A 115 -18.65 -1.85 -13.96
N GLU A 116 -18.21 -1.30 -15.08
CA GLU A 116 -16.96 -0.55 -15.20
C GLU A 116 -16.94 0.70 -14.31
N PRO A 117 -15.77 1.14 -13.83
CA PRO A 117 -15.64 2.38 -13.07
C PRO A 117 -16.11 3.59 -13.89
N THR A 118 -16.76 4.54 -13.21
CA THR A 118 -17.25 5.77 -13.85
C THR A 118 -16.10 6.65 -14.34
N LEU A 119 -15.02 6.74 -13.55
CA LEU A 119 -13.80 7.45 -13.92
C LEU A 119 -12.69 6.44 -14.23
N THR A 120 -12.21 6.51 -15.47
CA THR A 120 -11.13 5.66 -15.98
C THR A 120 -9.75 6.25 -15.70
N MET A 121 -8.70 5.44 -15.80
CA MET A 121 -7.31 5.93 -15.76
C MET A 121 -7.04 7.06 -16.75
N LYS A 122 -7.65 7.03 -17.95
CA LYS A 122 -7.52 8.10 -18.93
C LYS A 122 -8.08 9.41 -18.40
N GLU A 123 -9.24 9.37 -17.76
CA GLU A 123 -9.87 10.58 -17.22
C GLU A 123 -9.12 11.12 -16.01
N LEU A 124 -8.74 10.25 -15.10
CA LEU A 124 -7.96 10.59 -13.91
C LEU A 124 -6.59 11.17 -14.30
N ALA A 125 -6.04 10.76 -15.44
CA ALA A 125 -4.72 11.20 -15.89
C ALA A 125 -4.73 12.41 -16.84
N THR A 126 -5.73 12.56 -17.72
CA THR A 126 -5.65 13.49 -18.86
C THR A 126 -6.91 14.31 -19.12
N SER A 127 -7.97 14.21 -18.30
CA SER A 127 -9.19 15.02 -18.51
C SER A 127 -8.98 16.49 -18.09
N PHE A 128 -9.86 17.37 -18.57
CA PHE A 128 -9.90 18.76 -18.13
C PHE A 128 -10.26 18.86 -16.64
N GLU A 129 -11.14 17.99 -16.15
CA GLU A 129 -11.55 17.94 -14.75
C GLU A 129 -10.39 17.51 -13.84
N SER A 130 -9.60 16.51 -14.24
CA SER A 130 -8.35 16.14 -13.56
C SER A 130 -7.36 17.31 -13.50
N TRP A 131 -7.18 18.00 -14.64
CA TRP A 131 -6.32 19.18 -14.70
C TRP A 131 -6.82 20.28 -13.76
N LYS A 132 -8.12 20.57 -13.78
CA LYS A 132 -8.76 21.56 -12.91
C LYS A 132 -8.51 21.22 -11.45
N MET A 133 -8.83 20.00 -11.01
CA MET A 133 -8.60 19.52 -9.64
C MET A 133 -7.12 19.67 -9.22
N LEU A 134 -6.18 19.26 -10.08
CA LEU A 134 -4.74 19.41 -9.82
C LEU A 134 -4.35 20.88 -9.64
N THR A 135 -4.81 21.77 -10.55
CA THR A 135 -4.47 23.20 -10.49
C THR A 135 -5.09 23.93 -9.31
N GLU A 136 -6.34 23.61 -8.95
CA GLU A 136 -7.00 24.15 -7.76
C GLU A 136 -6.31 23.67 -6.49
N SER A 137 -5.91 22.40 -6.44
CA SER A 137 -5.12 21.86 -5.34
C SER A 137 -3.77 22.54 -5.16
N TYR A 138 -3.05 22.76 -6.27
CA TYR A 138 -1.81 23.53 -6.29
C TYR A 138 -2.00 24.95 -5.72
N GLN A 139 -3.02 25.66 -6.20
CA GLN A 139 -3.30 27.03 -5.76
C GLN A 139 -3.67 27.11 -4.28
N ARG A 140 -4.39 26.10 -3.76
CA ARG A 140 -4.75 26.02 -2.34
C ARG A 140 -3.55 25.72 -1.44
N ASN A 141 -2.75 24.72 -1.81
CA ASN A 141 -1.79 24.11 -0.89
C ASN A 141 -0.34 24.57 -1.13
N TYR A 142 0.04 24.85 -2.38
CA TYR A 142 1.44 25.15 -2.76
C TYR A 142 1.60 26.36 -3.71
N PRO A 143 0.88 27.49 -3.53
CA PRO A 143 0.82 28.58 -4.53
C PRO A 143 2.17 29.26 -4.81
N LYS A 144 3.14 29.14 -3.89
CA LYS A 144 4.47 29.75 -3.99
C LYS A 144 5.54 28.79 -4.52
N ALA A 145 5.22 27.51 -4.70
CA ALA A 145 6.19 26.51 -5.14
C ALA A 145 6.32 26.50 -6.68
N SER A 146 7.23 25.70 -7.22
CA SER A 146 7.29 25.45 -8.67
C SER A 146 6.09 24.60 -9.09
N PHE A 147 5.26 25.11 -10.00
CA PHE A 147 4.13 24.36 -10.53
C PHE A 147 4.58 23.09 -11.27
N ASN A 148 5.68 23.15 -12.01
CA ASN A 148 6.21 21.98 -12.71
C ASN A 148 6.59 20.85 -11.75
N ASP A 149 7.26 21.19 -10.65
CA ASP A 149 7.69 20.21 -9.66
C ASP A 149 6.49 19.65 -8.87
N PHE A 150 5.50 20.49 -8.57
CA PHE A 150 4.22 20.03 -8.02
C PHE A 150 3.52 19.06 -8.97
N PHE A 151 3.40 19.43 -10.25
CA PHE A 151 2.72 18.62 -11.26
C PHE A 151 3.31 17.21 -11.33
N TRP A 152 4.63 17.10 -11.40
CA TRP A 152 5.28 15.79 -11.43
C TRP A 152 5.15 15.05 -10.10
N SER A 153 5.33 15.73 -8.95
CA SER A 153 5.14 15.12 -7.63
C SER A 153 3.73 14.53 -7.46
N TRP A 154 2.72 15.29 -7.87
CA TRP A 154 1.32 14.86 -7.89
C TRP A 154 1.11 13.63 -8.77
N ARG A 155 1.60 13.68 -10.01
CA ARG A 155 1.44 12.59 -10.98
C ARG A 155 2.07 11.30 -10.45
N TYR A 156 3.26 11.36 -9.87
CA TYR A 156 3.92 10.19 -9.29
C TYR A 156 3.23 9.65 -8.04
N ALA A 157 2.60 10.52 -7.23
CA ALA A 157 1.84 10.09 -6.06
C ALA A 157 0.48 9.48 -6.43
N PHE A 158 -0.30 10.14 -7.30
CA PHE A 158 -1.71 9.80 -7.50
C PHE A 158 -1.99 8.79 -8.61
N LEU A 159 -1.16 8.70 -9.65
CA LEU A 159 -1.44 7.73 -10.72
C LEU A 159 -1.30 6.27 -10.28
N PRO A 160 -0.29 5.90 -9.47
CA PRO A 160 -0.23 4.56 -8.90
C PRO A 160 -1.45 4.26 -8.02
N LEU A 161 -1.88 5.24 -7.20
CA LEU A 161 -3.09 5.14 -6.39
C LEU A 161 -4.32 4.83 -7.25
N PHE A 162 -4.52 5.59 -8.34
CA PHE A 162 -5.61 5.33 -9.28
C PHE A 162 -5.50 3.95 -9.92
N LYS A 163 -4.28 3.56 -10.32
CA LYS A 163 -4.03 2.25 -10.94
C LYS A 163 -4.47 1.08 -10.05
N LEU A 164 -4.30 1.20 -8.73
CA LEU A 164 -4.72 0.14 -7.79
C LEU A 164 -6.23 -0.16 -7.86
N PHE A 165 -7.09 0.83 -8.11
CA PHE A 165 -8.54 0.59 -8.22
C PHE A 165 -8.92 -0.28 -9.42
N HIS A 166 -8.07 -0.28 -10.44
CA HIS A 166 -8.22 -1.07 -11.66
C HIS A 166 -7.40 -2.38 -11.62
N ALA A 167 -6.76 -2.71 -10.50
CA ALA A 167 -5.96 -3.93 -10.40
C ALA A 167 -6.84 -5.17 -10.55
N ASP A 168 -6.39 -6.14 -11.35
CA ASP A 168 -7.02 -7.46 -11.44
C ASP A 168 -6.56 -8.30 -10.24
N ILE A 169 -7.38 -8.37 -9.18
CA ILE A 169 -7.02 -9.03 -7.92
C ILE A 169 -7.62 -10.45 -7.91
N PRO A 170 -6.83 -11.50 -7.67
CA PRO A 170 -7.35 -12.85 -7.57
C PRO A 170 -8.45 -13.02 -6.50
N PRO A 171 -9.46 -13.88 -6.72
CA PRO A 171 -10.49 -14.17 -5.74
C PRO A 171 -9.96 -15.06 -4.61
N ALA A 172 -10.07 -14.56 -3.37
CA ALA A 172 -9.70 -15.27 -2.16
C ALA A 172 -10.79 -15.17 -1.09
N LYS A 173 -10.80 -16.12 -0.14
CA LYS A 173 -11.69 -16.06 1.03
C LYS A 173 -11.23 -14.99 2.03
N LEU A 174 -9.91 -14.78 2.13
CA LEU A 174 -9.25 -13.79 2.97
C LEU A 174 -8.13 -13.08 2.19
N TYR A 175 -8.04 -11.76 2.33
CA TYR A 175 -6.87 -11.00 1.89
C TYR A 175 -5.97 -10.71 3.08
N HIS A 176 -4.67 -10.81 2.92
CA HIS A 176 -3.71 -10.57 4.00
C HIS A 176 -2.59 -9.65 3.53
N THR A 177 -2.42 -8.50 4.18
CA THR A 177 -1.27 -7.63 3.98
C THR A 177 -0.37 -7.61 5.21
N VAL A 178 0.92 -7.36 5.00
CA VAL A 178 1.93 -7.15 6.06
C VAL A 178 2.48 -5.73 6.11
N THR A 179 2.03 -4.87 5.19
CA THR A 179 2.33 -3.44 5.18
C THR A 179 1.07 -2.63 4.96
N THR A 180 1.08 -1.39 5.43
CA THR A 180 -0.08 -0.49 5.42
C THR A 180 0.00 0.56 4.29
N GLY A 181 1.01 0.46 3.42
CA GLY A 181 1.21 1.29 2.24
C GLY A 181 0.35 0.89 1.04
N TRP A 182 0.98 0.67 -0.12
CA TRP A 182 0.24 0.37 -1.35
C TRP A 182 -0.48 -0.98 -1.29
N SER A 183 0.13 -1.97 -0.65
CA SER A 183 -0.49 -3.28 -0.42
C SER A 183 -1.71 -3.17 0.52
N GLY A 184 -1.64 -2.30 1.54
CA GLY A 184 -2.74 -2.00 2.45
C GLY A 184 -3.91 -1.34 1.74
N MET A 185 -3.62 -0.35 0.89
CA MET A 185 -4.62 0.24 -0.01
C MET A 185 -5.26 -0.80 -0.92
N LEU A 186 -4.44 -1.68 -1.53
CA LEU A 186 -4.94 -2.75 -2.38
C LEU A 186 -5.80 -3.76 -1.58
N ALA A 187 -5.48 -4.02 -0.31
CA ALA A 187 -6.27 -4.86 0.58
C ALA A 187 -7.65 -4.27 0.87
N ALA A 188 -7.70 -2.97 1.17
CA ALA A 188 -8.96 -2.24 1.34
C ALA A 188 -9.82 -2.29 0.07
N ILE A 189 -9.20 -2.07 -1.10
CA ILE A 189 -9.88 -2.20 -2.40
C ILE A 189 -10.40 -3.63 -2.61
N ALA A 190 -9.56 -4.64 -2.37
CA ALA A 190 -9.92 -6.05 -2.55
C ALA A 190 -11.09 -6.46 -1.65
N GLY A 191 -11.01 -6.14 -0.36
CA GLY A 191 -12.01 -6.46 0.64
C GLY A 191 -13.38 -5.87 0.30
N ARG A 192 -13.41 -4.59 -0.10
CA ARG A 192 -14.65 -3.91 -0.53
C ARG A 192 -15.19 -4.46 -1.85
N ARG A 193 -14.35 -4.55 -2.88
CA ARG A 193 -14.77 -5.00 -4.22
C ARG A 193 -15.32 -6.42 -4.21
N ARG A 194 -14.75 -7.29 -3.37
CA ARG A 194 -15.12 -8.71 -3.30
C ARG A 194 -16.04 -9.03 -2.12
N LYS A 195 -16.33 -8.06 -1.25
CA LYS A 195 -17.09 -8.24 -0.01
C LYS A 195 -16.51 -9.39 0.84
N ARG A 196 -15.18 -9.36 1.02
CA ARG A 196 -14.41 -10.36 1.76
C ARG A 196 -13.59 -9.73 2.87
N PRO A 197 -13.29 -10.47 3.95
CA PRO A 197 -12.43 -9.98 4.99
C PRO A 197 -11.01 -9.74 4.48
N PHE A 198 -10.33 -8.79 5.11
CA PHE A 198 -8.89 -8.70 5.06
C PHE A 198 -8.31 -8.43 6.44
N ILE A 199 -7.08 -8.90 6.65
CA ILE A 199 -6.32 -8.70 7.88
C ILE A 199 -4.96 -8.06 7.59
N VAL A 200 -4.44 -7.39 8.61
CA VAL A 200 -3.12 -6.77 8.61
C VAL A 200 -2.29 -7.45 9.70
N THR A 201 -1.06 -7.84 9.39
CA THR A 201 -0.06 -8.21 10.42
C THR A 201 1.12 -7.29 10.28
N GLU A 202 1.34 -6.40 11.26
CA GLU A 202 2.47 -5.48 11.23
C GLU A 202 3.63 -5.99 12.09
N HIS A 203 4.78 -6.17 11.44
CA HIS A 203 6.04 -6.52 12.10
C HIS A 203 6.82 -5.27 12.54
N GLY A 204 6.56 -4.15 11.87
CA GLY A 204 7.07 -2.82 12.14
C GLY A 204 6.02 -1.81 11.67
N LEU A 205 6.13 -0.57 12.13
CA LEU A 205 5.16 0.47 11.78
C LEU A 205 5.51 1.03 10.42
N TYR A 206 4.93 0.45 9.37
CA TYR A 206 5.31 0.75 7.99
C TYR A 206 5.18 2.24 7.65
N VAL A 207 4.08 2.88 8.09
CA VAL A 207 3.87 4.33 7.91
C VAL A 207 4.98 5.15 8.55
N ASN A 208 5.44 4.76 9.75
CA ASN A 208 6.51 5.46 10.44
C ASN A 208 7.86 5.26 9.75
N GLU A 209 8.16 4.04 9.31
CA GLU A 209 9.38 3.72 8.55
C GLU A 209 9.43 4.52 7.25
N ARG A 210 8.33 4.54 6.49
CA ARG A 210 8.23 5.35 5.26
C ARG A 210 8.36 6.85 5.52
N ARG A 211 7.74 7.36 6.57
CA ARG A 211 7.86 8.78 6.95
C ARG A 211 9.31 9.16 7.24
N ILE A 212 10.05 8.30 7.96
CA ILE A 212 11.47 8.53 8.27
C ILE A 212 12.29 8.48 6.98
N GLU A 213 12.10 7.47 6.14
CA GLU A 213 12.78 7.32 4.85
C GLU A 213 12.59 8.55 3.96
N ILE A 214 11.34 8.99 3.76
CA ILE A 214 11.01 10.17 2.94
C ILE A 214 11.58 11.45 3.55
N SER A 215 11.53 11.59 4.88
CA SER A 215 12.08 12.76 5.56
C SER A 215 13.60 12.86 5.39
N GLN A 216 14.31 11.73 5.49
CA GLN A 216 15.78 11.65 5.41
C GLN A 216 16.32 11.64 3.99
N ALA A 217 15.51 11.35 2.98
CA ALA A 217 15.97 11.25 1.60
C ALA A 217 16.34 12.63 1.03
N ASP A 218 17.59 12.83 0.58
CA ASP A 218 17.99 14.06 -0.13
C ASP A 218 17.26 14.21 -1.48
N TRP A 219 16.84 13.07 -2.04
CA TRP A 219 16.04 12.92 -3.26
C TRP A 219 14.98 11.85 -2.99
N ILE A 220 13.71 12.08 -3.35
CA ILE A 220 12.71 11.00 -3.31
C ILE A 220 13.02 10.07 -4.48
N TYR A 221 13.81 9.02 -4.23
CA TYR A 221 13.93 7.90 -5.16
C TYR A 221 12.60 7.14 -5.16
N VAL A 222 11.73 7.45 -6.11
CA VAL A 222 10.93 6.41 -6.75
C VAL A 222 11.81 5.92 -7.88
N ASP A 223 12.22 4.66 -7.89
CA ASP A 223 13.09 4.10 -8.93
C ASP A 223 12.45 4.25 -10.33
N ALA A 224 12.75 5.37 -11.00
CA ALA A 224 12.93 5.56 -12.44
C ALA A 224 13.40 7.01 -12.69
N PRO A 225 14.51 7.21 -13.41
CA PRO A 225 14.35 7.28 -14.87
C PRO A 225 15.53 6.71 -15.68
N THR A 226 15.23 5.99 -16.77
CA THR A 226 16.06 6.02 -17.99
C THR A 226 15.36 6.83 -19.07
N ARG A 227 15.47 8.16 -18.97
CA ARG A 227 15.68 9.14 -20.05
C ARG A 227 15.49 10.56 -19.48
N GLY A 228 16.61 11.26 -19.31
CA GLY A 228 16.65 12.66 -18.88
C GLY A 228 16.53 12.79 -17.36
N ALA A 229 17.65 12.72 -16.66
CA ALA A 229 17.74 13.00 -15.23
C ALA A 229 17.27 14.44 -14.98
N LEU A 230 16.03 14.59 -14.51
CA LEU A 230 15.57 15.82 -13.89
C LEU A 230 15.96 15.72 -12.43
N GLU A 231 16.99 16.46 -12.04
CA GLU A 231 17.32 16.75 -10.64
C GLU A 231 16.17 17.62 -10.04
N ILE A 232 15.05 16.98 -9.67
CA ILE A 232 13.94 17.63 -8.95
C ILE A 232 14.23 17.69 -7.45
N GLY A 233 14.47 18.89 -6.91
CA GLY A 233 14.57 19.12 -5.47
C GLY A 233 13.22 18.91 -4.77
N PHE A 234 12.93 17.69 -4.35
CA PHE A 234 11.63 17.30 -3.75
C PHE A 234 11.39 17.79 -2.32
N GLY A 235 12.32 18.54 -1.70
CA GLY A 235 12.19 18.99 -0.31
C GLY A 235 10.82 19.60 0.04
N THR A 236 10.29 20.45 -0.86
CA THR A 236 8.99 21.13 -0.70
C THR A 236 7.79 20.19 -0.80
N PHE A 237 7.90 19.07 -1.52
CA PHE A 237 6.77 18.15 -1.80
C PHE A 237 6.87 16.80 -1.10
N LYS A 238 7.89 16.60 -0.24
CA LYS A 238 7.97 15.45 0.68
C LYS A 238 6.70 15.28 1.50
N GLU A 239 6.06 16.39 1.86
CA GLU A 239 4.81 16.39 2.62
C GLU A 239 3.68 15.67 1.87
N ILE A 240 3.56 15.81 0.54
CA ILE A 240 2.55 15.10 -0.25
C ILE A 240 2.70 13.59 -0.09
N TRP A 241 3.94 13.09 -0.12
CA TRP A 241 4.23 11.66 0.04
C TRP A 241 4.00 11.16 1.46
N ILE A 242 4.43 11.94 2.47
CA ILE A 242 4.19 11.62 3.88
C ILE A 242 2.68 11.51 4.13
N ASN A 243 1.93 12.51 3.66
CA ASN A 243 0.48 12.56 3.81
C ASN A 243 -0.21 11.45 3.03
N LEU A 244 0.26 11.12 1.82
CA LEU A 244 -0.20 9.94 1.10
C LEU A 244 -0.08 8.68 1.96
N PHE A 245 1.11 8.34 2.48
CA PHE A 245 1.30 7.13 3.27
C PHE A 245 0.55 7.15 4.61
N LEU A 246 0.41 8.31 5.25
CA LEU A 246 -0.45 8.47 6.43
C LEU A 246 -1.91 8.14 6.09
N ALA A 247 -2.41 8.64 4.96
CA ALA A 247 -3.77 8.40 4.53
C ALA A 247 -4.01 6.93 4.12
N LEU A 248 -3.07 6.31 3.39
CA LEU A 248 -3.15 4.89 3.03
C LEU A 248 -3.15 4.01 4.28
N GLY A 249 -2.27 4.29 5.23
CA GLY A 249 -2.18 3.52 6.47
C GLY A 249 -3.42 3.65 7.33
N LYS A 250 -3.92 4.88 7.52
CA LYS A 250 -5.17 5.14 8.23
C LYS A 250 -6.35 4.40 7.59
N LEU A 251 -6.48 4.46 6.27
CA LEU A 251 -7.53 3.75 5.55
C LEU A 251 -7.41 2.22 5.72
N CYS A 252 -6.19 1.69 5.59
CA CYS A 252 -5.90 0.28 5.78
C CYS A 252 -6.38 -0.19 7.15
N TYR A 253 -6.02 0.51 8.23
CA TYR A 253 -6.45 0.15 9.57
C TYR A 253 -7.97 0.27 9.78
N GLN A 254 -8.57 1.34 9.25
CA GLN A 254 -10.00 1.57 9.40
C GLN A 254 -10.84 0.50 8.70
N ASP A 255 -10.41 0.03 7.53
CA ASP A 255 -11.12 -0.97 6.75
C ASP A 255 -10.78 -2.42 7.15
N ALA A 256 -9.62 -2.66 7.79
CA ALA A 256 -9.19 -4.00 8.20
C ALA A 256 -10.23 -4.67 9.09
N HIS A 257 -10.41 -5.99 8.93
CA HIS A 257 -11.29 -6.76 9.82
C HIS A 257 -10.60 -7.03 11.16
N ARG A 258 -9.30 -7.35 11.11
CA ARG A 258 -8.42 -7.50 12.27
C ARG A 258 -7.01 -7.01 11.93
N ILE A 259 -6.35 -6.49 12.94
CA ILE A 259 -4.96 -6.03 12.89
C ILE A 259 -4.20 -6.83 13.95
N TYR A 260 -3.09 -7.43 13.56
CA TYR A 260 -2.23 -8.20 14.44
C TYR A 260 -0.89 -7.50 14.57
N THR A 261 -0.44 -7.30 15.80
CA THR A 261 0.85 -6.66 16.10
C THR A 261 1.64 -7.46 17.12
N LEU A 262 2.92 -7.15 17.25
CA LEU A 262 3.85 -8.01 18.00
C LEU A 262 3.89 -7.72 19.51
N PHE A 263 3.59 -6.47 19.92
CA PHE A 263 3.66 -6.03 21.32
C PHE A 263 2.91 -4.70 21.54
N GLU A 264 2.63 -4.35 22.81
CA GLU A 264 1.82 -3.18 23.18
C GLU A 264 2.34 -1.84 22.63
N GLY A 265 3.66 -1.62 22.62
CA GLY A 265 4.21 -0.36 22.12
C GLY A 265 3.97 -0.11 20.62
N ASN A 266 3.78 -1.16 19.81
CA ASN A 266 3.32 -1.00 18.43
C ASN A 266 1.83 -0.71 18.37
N ARG A 267 1.03 -1.42 19.18
CA ARG A 267 -0.42 -1.18 19.29
C ARG A 267 -0.74 0.28 19.62
N ASP A 268 -0.05 0.88 20.57
CA ASP A 268 -0.25 2.28 20.94
C ASP A 268 -0.03 3.23 19.76
N LYS A 269 1.02 2.97 18.96
CA LYS A 269 1.34 3.77 17.77
C LYS A 269 0.38 3.50 16.61
N GLU A 270 -0.06 2.27 16.41
CA GLU A 270 -1.11 1.94 15.44
C GLU A 270 -2.39 2.73 15.74
N ILE A 271 -2.78 2.83 17.02
CA ILE A 271 -3.91 3.66 17.46
C ILE A 271 -3.67 5.14 17.16
N GLU A 272 -2.46 5.65 17.43
CA GLU A 272 -2.06 7.03 17.07
C GLU A 272 -2.18 7.29 15.56
N PHE A 273 -1.84 6.31 14.72
CA PHE A 273 -1.99 6.37 13.26
C PHE A 273 -3.42 6.10 12.77
N GLY A 274 -4.38 5.95 13.67
CA GLY A 274 -5.81 5.89 13.34
C GLY A 274 -6.41 4.48 13.34
N ALA A 275 -5.71 3.47 13.85
CA ALA A 275 -6.25 2.14 14.00
C ALA A 275 -7.33 2.06 15.10
N PRO A 276 -8.49 1.43 14.84
CA PRO A 276 -9.49 1.20 15.89
C PRO A 276 -8.96 0.21 16.93
N ALA A 277 -8.84 0.66 18.18
CA ALA A 277 -8.27 -0.12 19.28
C ALA A 277 -8.94 -1.49 19.52
N ASN A 278 -10.21 -1.63 19.15
CA ASN A 278 -11.00 -2.87 19.26
C ASN A 278 -10.73 -3.89 18.14
N LYS A 279 -9.97 -3.51 17.10
CA LYS A 279 -9.58 -4.38 15.99
C LYS A 279 -8.16 -4.95 16.13
N ILE A 280 -7.38 -4.44 17.09
CA ILE A 280 -5.97 -4.80 17.26
C ILE A 280 -5.84 -5.90 18.30
N ASP A 281 -5.22 -7.00 17.91
CA ASP A 281 -4.85 -8.13 18.76
C ASP A 281 -3.32 -8.31 18.75
N ILE A 282 -2.74 -8.69 19.89
CA ILE A 282 -1.29 -8.89 20.00
C ILE A 282 -0.97 -10.38 19.83
N ILE A 283 -0.15 -10.68 18.82
CA ILE A 283 0.39 -12.01 18.55
C ILE A 283 1.91 -11.89 18.44
N PRO A 284 2.66 -12.19 19.51
CA PRO A 284 4.12 -12.16 19.49
C PRO A 284 4.69 -13.21 18.53
N ASN A 285 5.87 -12.94 17.98
CA ASN A 285 6.59 -13.94 17.19
C ASN A 285 6.98 -15.14 18.06
N GLY A 286 6.78 -16.34 17.53
CA GLY A 286 7.30 -17.56 18.14
C GLY A 286 8.83 -17.65 18.05
N VAL A 287 9.43 -18.34 19.01
CA VAL A 287 10.86 -18.68 19.02
C VAL A 287 10.99 -20.19 19.10
N ASN A 288 11.76 -20.79 18.19
CA ASN A 288 12.12 -22.20 18.31
C ASN A 288 13.20 -22.34 19.41
N VAL A 289 12.78 -22.73 20.61
CA VAL A 289 13.64 -22.82 21.78
C VAL A 289 14.79 -23.81 21.57
N ASP A 290 14.56 -24.90 20.83
CA ASP A 290 15.56 -25.97 20.63
C ASP A 290 16.85 -25.46 19.97
N HIS A 291 16.75 -24.45 19.10
CA HIS A 291 17.92 -23.82 18.47
C HIS A 291 18.78 -23.02 19.45
N PHE A 292 18.26 -22.69 20.63
CA PHE A 292 18.93 -21.86 21.63
C PHE A 292 19.32 -22.64 22.90
N LEU A 293 18.92 -23.92 23.01
CA LEU A 293 19.21 -24.75 24.18
C LEU A 293 20.72 -25.00 24.40
N SER A 294 21.53 -24.95 23.34
CA SER A 294 22.99 -25.12 23.43
C SER A 294 23.76 -23.83 23.75
N VAL A 295 23.07 -22.70 23.94
CA VAL A 295 23.72 -21.41 24.18
C VAL A 295 23.89 -21.20 25.69
N GLU A 296 25.04 -21.63 26.23
CA GLU A 296 25.37 -21.52 27.67
C GLU A 296 25.65 -20.07 28.13
N LYS A 297 25.95 -19.15 27.20
CA LYS A 297 26.30 -17.77 27.52
C LYS A 297 25.09 -16.84 27.40
N ARG A 298 24.71 -16.23 28.52
CA ARG A 298 23.83 -15.05 28.55
C ARG A 298 24.43 -13.93 27.70
N ALA A 299 23.63 -13.34 26.81
CA ALA A 299 24.05 -12.21 25.98
C ALA A 299 24.28 -10.91 26.77
N LEU A 300 23.70 -10.79 27.98
CA LEU A 300 23.86 -9.64 28.86
C LEU A 300 24.64 -10.04 30.13
N PRO A 301 25.69 -9.29 30.52
CA PRO A 301 26.37 -9.52 31.79
C PRO A 301 25.44 -9.26 32.98
N GLU A 302 25.61 -10.02 34.07
CA GLU A 302 24.68 -10.04 35.22
C GLU A 302 24.54 -8.71 35.98
N ASN A 303 25.44 -7.76 35.77
CA ASN A 303 25.46 -6.50 36.52
C ASN A 303 24.95 -5.33 35.68
N ARG A 304 23.62 -5.14 35.67
CA ARG A 304 23.04 -3.79 35.65
C ARG A 304 22.28 -3.61 36.96
N ASN A 305 22.96 -3.02 37.94
CA ASN A 305 22.29 -2.44 39.10
C ASN A 305 21.26 -1.42 38.58
N VAL A 306 20.00 -1.67 38.95
CA VAL A 306 18.85 -0.77 38.81
C VAL A 306 19.07 0.49 39.66
#